data_AF-A0A965YUU6-F1
#
_entry.id   AF-A0A965YUU6-F1
#
_cell.length_a   1.000
_cell.length_b   1.000
_cell.length_c   1.000
_cell.angle_alpha   90.00
_cell.angle_beta   90.00
_cell.angle_gamma   90.00
#
_symmetry.space_group_name_H-M   'P 1'
#
loop_
_entity.id
_entity.type
_entity.pdbx_description
1 polymer ?
#
loop_
_entity_poly.entity_id
_entity_poly.type
_entity_poly.pdbx_seq_one_letter_code
_entity_poly.pdbx_strand_id
1 'polypeptide(L)'
;MEKGKTIKQIADEIGVSKQAVRNEIAKQKLQSSLQKSENQIFVNNAVEIQIKSAFLERQSAKLSEKSLQFTSANKSDEVYELRSKVKTLELELRLTNKSVQEKTGIYKEEIDRLCVELKEKDEHINALIKQIGEVNKLTLQAQQLHGADKALELKEAQEPKLLEEQKPKKRGLFFWR
;
A
#
# COMPACT_ATOMS: atom_id res chain seq x y z
N MET A 1 3.09 15.36 44.39
CA MET A 1 2.52 14.45 45.41
C MET A 1 1.58 13.52 44.70
N GLU A 2 1.88 12.22 44.65
CA GLU A 2 1.00 11.22 44.03
C GLU A 2 -0.39 11.29 44.69
N LYS A 3 -1.43 11.47 43.88
CA LYS A 3 -2.80 11.50 44.36
C LYS A 3 -3.14 10.08 44.86
N GLY A 4 -3.38 9.93 46.16
CA GLY A 4 -3.91 8.67 46.70
C GLY A 4 -5.24 8.31 46.05
N LYS A 5 -5.52 7.01 45.89
CA LYS A 5 -6.79 6.53 45.34
C LYS A 5 -7.80 6.26 46.43
N THR A 6 -9.07 6.39 46.11
CA THR A 6 -10.14 6.02 47.03
C THR A 6 -10.36 4.51 47.04
N ILE A 7 -10.85 3.99 48.16
CA ILE A 7 -11.29 2.58 48.26
C ILE A 7 -12.30 2.23 47.16
N LYS A 8 -13.15 3.18 46.74
CA LYS A 8 -14.08 2.99 45.63
C LYS A 8 -13.34 2.71 44.32
N GLN A 9 -12.38 3.55 43.96
CA GLN A 9 -11.60 3.38 42.72
C GLN A 9 -10.85 2.06 42.71
N ILE A 10 -10.23 1.68 43.83
CA ILE A 10 -9.51 0.39 43.94
C ILE A 10 -10.48 -0.79 43.77
N ALA A 11 -11.66 -0.71 44.37
CA ALA A 11 -12.69 -1.75 44.24
C ALA A 11 -13.18 -1.88 42.79
N ASP A 12 -13.45 -0.74 42.14
CA ASP A 12 -13.88 -0.69 40.73
C ASP A 12 -12.78 -1.23 39.79
N GLU A 13 -11.50 -0.94 40.06
CA GLU A 13 -10.35 -1.44 39.27
C GLU A 13 -10.09 -2.95 39.41
N ILE A 14 -10.27 -3.52 40.60
CA ILE A 14 -10.09 -4.97 40.85
C ILE A 14 -11.38 -5.75 40.51
N GLY A 15 -12.51 -5.07 40.35
CA GLY A 15 -13.82 -5.68 40.13
C GLY A 15 -14.37 -6.39 41.37
N VAL A 16 -14.07 -5.88 42.57
CA VAL A 16 -14.56 -6.41 43.86
C VAL A 16 -15.39 -5.38 44.60
N SER A 17 -16.10 -5.77 45.66
CA SER A 17 -16.90 -4.81 46.43
C SER A 17 -16.02 -3.91 47.30
N LYS A 18 -16.48 -2.66 47.54
CA LYS A 18 -15.80 -1.73 48.48
C LYS A 18 -15.59 -2.35 49.86
N GLN A 19 -16.53 -3.18 50.30
CA GLN A 19 -16.44 -3.87 51.58
C GLN A 19 -15.34 -4.93 51.58
N ALA A 20 -15.16 -5.65 50.47
CA ALA A 20 -14.06 -6.61 50.33
C ALA A 20 -12.71 -5.89 50.48
N VAL A 21 -12.53 -4.75 49.82
CA VAL A 21 -11.30 -3.94 49.95
C VAL A 21 -11.07 -3.47 51.39
N ARG A 22 -12.10 -3.00 52.09
CA ARG A 22 -11.99 -2.62 53.52
C ARG A 22 -11.61 -3.79 54.42
N ASN A 23 -12.21 -4.95 54.18
CA ASN A 23 -11.91 -6.17 54.95
C ASN A 23 -10.45 -6.59 54.72
N GLU A 24 -9.94 -6.46 53.49
CA GLU A 24 -8.55 -6.80 53.18
C GLU A 24 -7.56 -5.83 53.83
N ILE A 25 -7.86 -4.53 53.82
CA ILE A 25 -7.08 -3.52 54.54
C ILE A 25 -7.04 -3.83 56.05
N ALA A 26 -8.17 -4.21 56.63
CA ALA A 26 -8.26 -4.60 58.03
C ALA A 26 -7.45 -5.88 58.31
N LYS A 27 -7.56 -6.89 57.43
CA LYS A 27 -6.86 -8.17 57.56
C LYS A 27 -5.34 -7.99 57.50
N GLN A 28 -4.86 -7.12 56.62
CA GLN A 28 -3.43 -6.82 56.49
C GLN A 28 -2.95 -5.75 57.48
N LYS A 29 -3.82 -5.28 58.37
CA LYS A 29 -3.53 -4.23 59.37
C LYS A 29 -3.00 -2.93 58.75
N LEU A 30 -3.41 -2.61 57.52
CA LEU A 30 -2.98 -1.41 56.77
C LEU A 30 -3.85 -0.17 57.07
N GLN A 31 -4.65 -0.23 58.13
CA GLN A 31 -5.56 0.85 58.53
C GLN A 31 -4.82 2.13 58.92
N SER A 32 -3.61 2.01 59.48
CA SER A 32 -2.76 3.14 59.88
C SER A 32 -2.20 3.94 58.71
N SER A 33 -2.20 3.38 57.50
CA SER A 33 -1.70 4.01 56.29
C SER A 33 -2.80 4.65 55.43
N LEU A 34 -4.03 4.71 55.94
CA LEU A 34 -5.16 5.37 55.29
C LEU A 34 -5.21 6.84 55.68
N GLN A 35 -5.41 7.71 54.69
CA GLN A 35 -5.60 9.14 54.91
C GLN A 35 -7.08 9.48 54.80
N LYS A 36 -7.64 10.09 55.84
CA LYS A 36 -9.02 10.58 55.83
C LYS A 36 -9.02 12.06 55.49
N SER A 37 -9.73 12.44 54.44
CA SER A 37 -9.98 13.85 54.09
C SER A 37 -11.48 14.05 53.92
N GLU A 38 -12.03 14.98 54.70
CA GLU A 38 -13.45 15.39 54.80
C GLU A 38 -14.46 14.23 54.77
N ASN A 39 -14.76 13.63 53.60
CA ASN A 39 -15.68 12.49 53.46
C ASN A 39 -15.12 11.28 52.68
N GLN A 40 -13.84 11.26 52.34
CA GLN A 40 -13.21 10.22 51.55
C GLN A 40 -11.97 9.63 52.26
N ILE A 41 -11.81 8.32 52.11
CA ILE A 41 -10.64 7.59 52.60
C ILE A 41 -9.75 7.32 51.40
N PHE A 42 -8.55 7.89 51.47
CA PHE A 42 -7.50 7.76 50.48
C PHE A 42 -6.49 6.71 50.93
N VAL A 43 -6.06 5.93 49.95
CA VAL A 43 -5.09 4.87 50.08
C VAL A 43 -3.83 5.32 49.36
N ASN A 44 -2.69 5.20 50.04
CA ASN A 44 -1.39 5.47 49.44
C ASN A 44 -1.04 4.38 48.41
N ASN A 45 -0.24 4.72 47.41
CA ASN A 45 0.14 3.85 46.30
C ASN A 45 0.73 2.50 46.76
N ALA A 46 1.62 2.51 47.76
CA ALA A 46 2.19 1.27 48.31
C ALA A 46 1.12 0.30 48.88
N VAL A 47 0.12 0.86 49.58
CA VAL A 47 -0.99 0.11 50.16
C VAL A 47 -1.95 -0.36 49.07
N GLU A 48 -2.20 0.47 48.05
CA GLU A 48 -2.98 0.09 46.87
C GLU A 48 -2.36 -1.13 46.17
N ILE A 49 -1.05 -1.12 45.93
CA ILE A 49 -0.34 -2.22 45.30
C ILE A 49 -0.48 -3.50 46.14
N GLN A 50 -0.32 -3.41 47.45
CA GLN A 50 -0.41 -4.55 48.36
C GLN A 50 -1.83 -5.15 48.46
N ILE A 51 -2.86 -4.30 48.42
CA ILE A 51 -4.25 -4.75 48.35
C ILE A 51 -4.51 -5.45 47.02
N LYS A 52 -4.11 -4.84 45.90
CA LYS A 52 -4.31 -5.39 44.56
C LYS A 52 -3.64 -6.74 44.40
N SER A 53 -2.38 -6.86 44.82
CA SER A 53 -1.63 -8.12 44.74
C SER A 53 -2.31 -9.21 45.57
N ALA A 54 -2.76 -8.92 46.79
CA ALA A 54 -3.44 -9.90 47.64
C ALA A 54 -4.77 -10.38 47.06
N PHE A 55 -5.51 -9.51 46.36
CA PHE A 55 -6.71 -9.93 45.64
C PHE A 55 -6.39 -10.80 44.41
N LEU A 56 -5.37 -10.44 43.63
CA LEU A 56 -4.93 -11.22 42.48
C LEU A 56 -4.40 -12.59 42.88
N GLU A 57 -3.59 -12.66 43.95
CA GLU A 57 -3.05 -13.90 44.50
C GLU A 57 -4.15 -14.82 45.05
N ARG A 58 -5.20 -14.26 45.66
CA ARG A 58 -6.34 -15.08 46.09
C ARG A 58 -7.24 -15.51 44.95
N GLN A 59 -7.35 -14.72 43.88
CA GLN A 59 -8.04 -15.17 42.67
C GLN A 59 -7.27 -16.33 42.02
N SER A 60 -5.94 -16.24 41.92
CA SER A 60 -5.12 -17.34 41.39
C SER A 60 -5.17 -18.59 42.28
N ALA A 61 -5.10 -18.43 43.61
CA ALA A 61 -5.22 -19.55 44.55
C ALA A 61 -6.61 -20.21 44.50
N LYS A 62 -7.70 -19.45 44.38
CA LYS A 62 -9.07 -20.00 44.24
C LYS A 62 -9.29 -20.70 42.90
N LEU A 63 -8.65 -20.22 41.82
CA LEU A 63 -8.67 -20.90 40.53
C LEU A 63 -7.88 -22.22 40.60
N SER A 64 -6.77 -22.24 41.33
CA SER A 64 -5.97 -23.44 41.60
C SER A 64 -6.71 -24.47 42.46
N GLU A 65 -7.33 -24.07 43.58
CA GLU A 65 -8.09 -25.00 44.44
C GLU A 65 -9.33 -25.58 43.75
N LYS A 66 -10.01 -24.81 42.88
CA LYS A 66 -11.11 -25.33 42.06
C LYS A 66 -10.62 -26.29 40.95
N SER A 67 -9.37 -26.16 40.53
CA SER A 67 -8.69 -27.06 39.58
C SER A 67 -8.27 -28.39 40.23
N LEU A 68 -7.98 -28.40 41.54
CA LEU A 68 -7.48 -29.57 42.28
C LEU A 68 -8.52 -30.67 42.56
N GLN A 69 -9.82 -30.44 42.32
CA GLN A 69 -10.84 -31.51 42.33
C GLN A 69 -10.96 -32.24 40.98
N PHE A 70 -10.27 -31.78 39.93
CA PHE A 70 -10.18 -32.46 38.62
C PHE A 70 -8.84 -33.19 38.51
N THR A 71 -8.74 -34.34 39.19
CA THR A 71 -7.56 -35.20 39.30
C THR A 71 -7.09 -35.82 37.96
N SER A 72 -6.53 -35.02 37.04
CA SER A 72 -5.82 -35.51 35.82
C SER A 72 -4.60 -34.67 35.38
N ALA A 73 -4.08 -33.84 36.30
CA ALA A 73 -3.37 -32.57 36.06
C ALA A 73 -2.02 -32.53 35.28
N ASN A 74 -1.45 -33.61 34.75
CA ASN A 74 -0.22 -33.48 33.92
C ASN A 74 -0.47 -33.46 32.41
N LYS A 75 -1.58 -34.03 31.94
CA LYS A 75 -1.96 -33.96 30.51
C LYS A 75 -2.83 -32.75 30.19
N SER A 76 -3.55 -32.22 31.18
CA SER A 76 -4.51 -31.13 30.99
C SER A 76 -3.82 -29.77 30.76
N ASP A 77 -2.71 -29.50 31.43
CA ASP A 77 -1.98 -28.23 31.30
C ASP A 77 -1.25 -28.16 29.94
N GLU A 78 -0.61 -29.24 29.51
CA GLU A 78 0.00 -29.34 28.18
C GLU A 78 -1.07 -29.26 27.06
N VAL A 79 -2.21 -29.94 27.24
CA VAL A 79 -3.34 -29.83 26.29
C VAL A 79 -3.94 -28.42 26.26
N TYR A 80 -3.96 -27.71 27.39
CA TYR A 80 -4.43 -26.32 27.46
C TYR A 80 -3.45 -25.36 26.77
N GLU A 81 -2.14 -25.48 27.01
CA GLU A 81 -1.11 -24.70 26.32
C GLU A 81 -1.11 -24.95 24.81
N LEU A 82 -1.21 -26.22 24.38
CA LEU A 82 -1.30 -26.58 22.97
C LEU A 82 -2.57 -26.00 22.32
N ARG A 83 -3.73 -26.06 22.99
CA ARG A 83 -4.96 -25.44 22.48
C ARG A 83 -4.85 -23.93 22.37
N SER A 84 -4.21 -23.27 23.35
CA SER A 84 -3.95 -21.84 23.31
C SER A 84 -3.06 -21.49 22.11
N LYS A 85 -1.98 -22.24 21.89
CA LYS A 85 -1.06 -22.05 20.77
C LYS A 85 -1.72 -22.29 19.42
N VAL A 86 -2.54 -23.33 19.29
CA VAL A 86 -3.34 -23.59 18.08
C VAL A 86 -4.25 -22.40 17.78
N LYS A 87 -4.93 -21.86 18.79
CA LYS A 87 -5.82 -20.71 18.62
C LYS A 87 -5.08 -19.45 18.18
N THR A 88 -3.89 -19.20 18.73
CA THR A 88 -3.03 -18.08 18.30
C THR A 88 -2.57 -18.28 16.86
N LEU A 89 -2.11 -19.47 16.49
CA LEU A 89 -1.70 -19.79 15.12
C LEU A 89 -2.86 -19.69 14.13
N GLU A 90 -4.08 -20.07 14.51
CA GLU A 90 -5.28 -19.89 13.68
C GLU A 90 -5.60 -18.41 13.44
N LEU A 91 -5.43 -17.57 14.46
CA LEU A 91 -5.62 -16.13 14.33
C LEU A 91 -4.55 -15.50 13.43
N GLU A 92 -3.28 -15.85 13.62
CA GLU A 92 -2.18 -15.41 12.76
C GLU A 92 -2.42 -15.84 11.31
N LEU A 93 -2.74 -17.11 11.07
CA LEU A 93 -3.05 -17.63 9.74
C LEU A 93 -4.20 -16.87 9.09
N ARG A 94 -5.26 -16.54 9.85
CA ARG A 94 -6.39 -15.74 9.36
C ARG A 94 -5.95 -14.33 8.95
N LEU A 95 -5.12 -13.67 9.77
CA LEU A 95 -4.61 -12.34 9.48
C LEU A 95 -3.68 -12.35 8.26
N THR A 96 -2.78 -13.34 8.17
CA THR A 96 -1.88 -13.50 7.03
C THR A 96 -2.68 -13.78 5.75
N ASN A 97 -3.67 -14.68 5.80
CA ASN A 97 -4.54 -14.96 4.66
C ASN A 97 -5.31 -13.71 4.22
N LYS A 98 -5.84 -12.93 5.16
CA LYS A 98 -6.52 -11.67 4.84
C LYS A 98 -5.56 -10.67 4.16
N SER A 99 -4.35 -10.51 4.69
CA SER A 99 -3.34 -9.64 4.09
C SER A 99 -2.93 -10.10 2.69
N VAL A 100 -2.79 -11.41 2.48
CA VAL A 100 -2.50 -11.99 1.16
C VAL A 100 -3.66 -11.74 0.18
N GLN A 101 -4.91 -11.91 0.62
CA GLN A 101 -6.09 -11.60 -0.19
C GLN A 101 -6.14 -10.12 -0.58
N GLU A 102 -5.90 -9.20 0.36
CA GLU A 102 -5.86 -7.76 0.09
C GLU A 102 -4.77 -7.42 -0.93
N LYS A 103 -3.54 -7.92 -0.74
CA LYS A 103 -2.44 -7.73 -1.71
C LYS A 103 -2.77 -8.31 -3.08
N THR A 104 -3.38 -9.49 -3.13
CA THR A 104 -3.80 -10.13 -4.39
C THR A 104 -4.83 -9.27 -5.12
N GLY A 105 -5.76 -8.66 -4.39
CA GLY A 105 -6.73 -7.70 -4.95
C GLY A 105 -6.04 -6.48 -5.55
N ILE A 106 -5.12 -5.85 -4.80
CA ILE A 106 -4.36 -4.68 -5.26
C ILE A 106 -3.55 -5.01 -6.52
N TYR A 107 -2.85 -6.15 -6.53
CA TYR A 107 -2.09 -6.56 -7.71
C TYR A 107 -2.98 -6.84 -8.92
N LYS A 108 -4.17 -7.40 -8.71
CA LYS A 108 -5.12 -7.60 -9.80
C LYS A 108 -5.60 -6.29 -10.39
N GLU A 109 -5.98 -5.32 -9.55
CA GLU A 109 -6.37 -3.98 -10.00
C GLU A 109 -5.24 -3.26 -10.74
N GLU A 110 -3.99 -3.42 -10.28
CA GLU A 110 -2.82 -2.84 -10.95
C GLU A 110 -2.58 -3.48 -12.32
N ILE A 111 -2.71 -4.81 -12.42
CA ILE A 111 -2.63 -5.53 -13.70
C ILE A 111 -3.73 -5.02 -14.64
N ASP A 112 -4.97 -4.90 -14.17
CA ASP A 112 -6.08 -4.41 -14.99
C ASP A 112 -5.82 -2.98 -15.49
N ARG A 113 -5.30 -2.09 -14.64
CA ARG A 113 -4.89 -0.72 -15.04
C ARG A 113 -3.79 -0.74 -16.10
N LEU A 114 -2.73 -1.50 -15.88
CA LEU A 114 -1.60 -1.59 -16.82
C LEU A 114 -2.03 -2.21 -18.16
N CYS A 115 -2.96 -3.17 -18.16
CA CYS A 115 -3.53 -3.73 -19.37
C CYS A 115 -4.31 -2.69 -20.19
N VAL A 116 -5.07 -1.81 -19.53
CA VAL A 116 -5.76 -0.69 -20.21
C VAL A 116 -4.73 0.27 -20.82
N GLU A 117 -3.73 0.68 -20.04
CA GLU A 117 -2.69 1.62 -20.51
C GLU A 117 -1.89 1.05 -21.69
N LEU A 118 -1.56 -0.24 -21.65
CA LEU A 118 -0.89 -0.91 -22.78
C LEU A 118 -1.74 -0.88 -24.04
N LYS A 119 -3.04 -1.16 -23.92
CA LYS A 119 -3.95 -1.12 -25.06
C LYS A 119 -4.04 0.28 -25.68
N GLU A 120 -4.14 1.32 -24.85
CA GLU A 120 -4.13 2.71 -25.32
C GLU A 120 -2.82 3.07 -26.05
N LYS A 121 -1.68 2.62 -25.52
CA LYS A 121 -0.38 2.81 -26.16
C LYS A 121 -0.27 2.07 -27.49
N ASP A 122 -0.77 0.84 -27.57
CA ASP A 122 -0.81 0.05 -28.81
C ASP A 122 -1.68 0.75 -29.87
N GLU A 123 -2.85 1.27 -29.49
CA GLU A 123 -3.71 2.05 -30.37
C GLU A 123 -3.01 3.32 -30.87
N HIS A 124 -2.30 4.03 -29.98
CA HIS A 124 -1.53 5.22 -30.33
C HIS A 124 -0.36 4.89 -31.29
N ILE A 125 0.38 3.81 -31.05
CA ILE A 125 1.45 3.35 -31.94
C ILE A 125 0.89 3.03 -33.33
N ASN A 126 -0.23 2.30 -33.39
CA ASN A 126 -0.88 1.97 -34.66
C ASN A 126 -1.35 3.22 -35.43
N ALA A 127 -1.86 4.23 -34.72
CA ALA A 127 -2.22 5.50 -35.33
C ALA A 127 -0.98 6.23 -35.90
N LEU A 128 0.13 6.27 -35.18
CA LEU A 128 1.38 6.85 -35.65
C LEU A 128 1.94 6.11 -36.87
N ILE A 129 1.91 4.77 -36.87
CA ILE A 129 2.33 3.96 -38.02
C ILE A 129 1.50 4.32 -39.26
N LYS A 130 0.19 4.49 -39.11
CA LYS A 130 -0.69 4.90 -40.20
C LYS A 130 -0.32 6.29 -40.75
N GLN A 131 -0.11 7.27 -39.85
CA GLN A 131 0.31 8.62 -40.24
C GLN A 131 1.65 8.62 -40.97
N ILE A 132 2.65 7.88 -40.48
CA ILE A 132 3.94 7.72 -41.15
C ILE A 132 3.75 7.12 -42.55
N GLY A 133 2.87 6.12 -42.69
CA GLY A 133 2.54 5.53 -43.98
C GLY A 133 1.93 6.53 -44.97
N GLU A 134 1.06 7.42 -44.50
CA GLU A 134 0.47 8.50 -45.31
C GLU A 134 1.53 9.54 -45.72
N VAL A 135 2.34 10.01 -44.78
CA VAL A 135 3.43 10.96 -45.03
C VAL A 135 4.46 10.39 -46.01
N ASN A 136 4.80 9.11 -45.89
CA ASN A 136 5.74 8.45 -46.81
C ASN A 136 5.17 8.39 -48.25
N LYS A 137 3.87 8.13 -48.41
CA LYS A 137 3.23 8.15 -49.74
C LYS A 137 3.27 9.55 -50.35
N LEU A 138 2.93 10.58 -49.57
CA LEU A 138 2.95 11.97 -50.03
C LEU A 138 4.37 12.42 -50.39
N THR A 139 5.35 12.06 -49.57
CA THR A 139 6.77 12.35 -49.84
C THR A 139 7.24 11.71 -51.15
N LEU A 140 6.86 10.45 -51.41
CA LEU A 140 7.20 9.78 -52.67
C LEU A 140 6.55 10.47 -53.88
N GLN A 141 5.27 10.85 -53.78
CA GLN A 141 4.58 11.59 -54.84
C GLN A 141 5.26 12.95 -55.10
N ALA A 142 5.63 13.68 -54.05
CA ALA A 142 6.34 14.96 -54.19
C ALA A 142 7.72 14.80 -54.87
N GLN A 143 8.47 13.75 -54.52
CA GLN A 143 9.76 13.44 -55.16
C GLN A 143 9.59 13.13 -56.65
N GLN A 144 8.55 12.38 -57.02
CA GLN A 144 8.26 12.06 -58.42
C GLN A 144 7.89 13.30 -59.24
N LEU A 145 7.04 14.18 -58.69
CA LEU A 145 6.67 15.45 -59.34
C LEU A 145 7.90 16.34 -59.54
N HIS A 146 8.71 16.54 -58.50
CA HIS A 146 9.94 17.32 -58.60
C HIS A 146 10.93 16.73 -59.63
N GLY A 147 11.02 15.40 -59.73
CA GLY A 147 11.82 14.74 -60.77
C GLY A 147 11.28 14.99 -62.18
N ALA A 148 9.96 14.97 -62.36
CA ALA A 148 9.29 15.25 -63.62
C ALA A 148 9.45 16.72 -64.04
N ASP A 149 9.28 17.67 -63.11
CA ASP A 149 9.46 19.10 -63.34
C ASP A 149 10.89 19.40 -63.80
N LYS A 150 11.89 18.82 -63.12
CA LYS A 150 13.29 18.96 -63.50
C LYS A 150 13.61 18.36 -64.88
N ALA A 151 12.93 17.28 -65.27
CA ALA A 151 13.09 16.66 -66.58
C ALA A 151 12.44 17.49 -67.71
N LEU A 152 11.32 18.18 -67.43
CA LEU A 152 10.71 19.13 -68.36
C LEU A 152 11.59 20.37 -68.55
N GLU A 153 12.11 20.94 -67.46
CA GLU A 153 13.02 22.10 -67.51
C GLU A 153 14.27 21.80 -68.36
N LEU A 154 14.83 20.59 -68.25
CA LEU A 154 15.97 20.16 -69.08
C LEU A 154 15.63 20.01 -70.57
N LYS A 155 14.39 19.63 -70.91
CA LYS A 155 13.92 19.55 -72.30
C LYS A 155 13.65 20.94 -72.88
N GLU A 156 12.98 21.79 -72.12
CA GLU A 156 12.74 23.19 -72.51
C GLU A 156 14.06 23.96 -72.67
N ALA A 157 15.09 23.66 -71.87
CA ALA A 157 16.43 24.22 -72.03
C ALA A 157 17.19 23.67 -73.27
N GLN A 158 16.77 22.53 -73.83
CA GLN A 158 17.37 21.92 -75.03
C GLN A 158 16.64 22.31 -76.33
N GLU A 159 15.33 22.59 -76.28
CA GLU A 159 14.55 23.00 -77.45
C GLU A 159 15.00 24.30 -78.16
N PRO A 160 15.51 25.37 -77.50
CA PRO A 160 15.97 26.56 -78.23
C PRO A 160 17.23 26.31 -79.07
N LYS A 161 17.98 25.22 -78.82
CA LYS A 161 19.21 24.91 -79.58
C LYS A 161 18.95 24.22 -80.93
N LEU A 162 17.80 23.58 -81.12
CA LEU A 162 17.49 22.87 -82.38
C LEU A 162 16.90 23.79 -83.46
N LEU A 163 16.39 24.96 -83.10
CA LEU A 163 15.84 25.94 -84.06
C LEU A 163 16.89 26.89 -84.64
N GLU A 164 18.12 26.91 -84.12
CA GLU A 164 19.17 27.84 -84.58
C GLU A 164 20.14 27.25 -85.63
N GLU A 165 20.15 25.93 -85.86
CA GLU A 165 21.06 25.27 -86.81
C GLU A 165 20.58 25.28 -88.28
N GLN A 166 19.36 25.76 -88.56
CA GLN A 166 18.84 25.87 -89.93
C GLN A 166 18.82 27.31 -90.45
N LYS A 167 19.97 27.99 -90.45
CA LYS A 167 20.19 29.18 -91.30
C LYS A 167 21.14 28.82 -92.46
N PRO A 168 20.77 29.10 -93.72
CA PRO A 168 21.54 28.65 -94.88
C PRO A 168 22.92 29.32 -94.91
N LYS A 169 23.98 28.51 -95.06
CA LYS A 169 25.36 28.97 -95.24
C LYS A 169 25.44 29.88 -96.47
N LYS A 170 25.64 31.19 -96.25
CA LYS A 170 25.96 32.13 -97.32
C LYS A 170 27.32 31.75 -97.91
N ARG A 171 27.32 31.27 -99.16
CA ARG A 171 28.55 31.07 -99.96
C ARG A 171 29.17 32.44 -100.22
N GLY A 172 30.38 32.66 -99.74
CA GLY A 172 31.13 33.87 -100.00
C GLY A 172 31.46 33.98 -101.50
N LEU A 173 31.03 35.06 -102.12
CA LEU A 173 31.67 35.58 -103.32
C LEU A 173 32.59 36.72 -102.88
N PHE A 174 33.89 36.42 -102.94
CA PHE A 174 34.99 37.37 -103.01
C PHE A 174 34.70 38.49 -104.02
N PHE A 175 35.12 39.72 -103.76
CA PHE A 175 35.81 40.54 -104.77
C PHE A 175 36.61 41.68 -104.09
N TRP A 176 37.85 41.82 -104.55
CA TRP A 176 38.95 42.65 -104.06
C TRP A 176 38.94 44.03 -104.74
N ARG A 177 39.17 45.13 -103.99
CA ARG A 177 40.07 46.22 -104.39
C ARG A 177 40.34 47.18 -103.24
#